data_AF-A0A3B3VPJ6-F1
#
_entry.id   AF-A0A3B3VPJ6-F1
#
_cell.length_a   1.000
_cell.length_b   1.000
_cell.length_c   1.000
_cell.angle_alpha   90.00
_cell.angle_beta   90.00
_cell.angle_gamma   90.00
#
_symmetry.space_group_name_H-M   'P 1'
#
loop_
_entity.id
_entity.type
_entity.pdbx_description
1 polymer ?
#
loop_
_entity_poly.entity_id
_entity_poly.type
_entity_poly.pdbx_seq_one_letter_code
_entity_poly.pdbx_strand_id
1 'polypeptide(L)'
;AGSPPDIKASPRLSRASIFLNQILQFVSRVDIKYKRLNSNERVRIINTCSATLARQSFELLRQEVKHENDAADPDNELSRSLNLIPYSPVTPQRTQRRRPVLFTPAALAKTIIQKILNMGAAMDFNICKPDTLTKEEFHLKQNIEPFIHYKEKQATFECITRENIEAVAAKGKHCLLEAELSCVKDLLRREIYPIIVYVKICEKNVKKLRKLPLRVESEEDFVRLCRAKEKELEAIPCLYATLEPDSWTGMEDLIRVIKDRILEEQKKTIWVEQDLL
;
A
#
# COMPACT_ATOMS: atom_id res chain seq x y z
N ALA A 1 64.36 -25.73 -10.00
CA ALA A 1 63.79 -24.73 -10.90
C ALA A 1 62.26 -24.81 -10.79
N GLY A 2 61.64 -23.85 -10.10
CA GLY A 2 60.20 -23.73 -10.00
C GLY A 2 59.84 -22.29 -10.37
N SER A 3 59.04 -22.11 -11.42
CA SER A 3 58.57 -20.81 -11.90
C SER A 3 57.63 -20.16 -10.89
N PRO A 4 57.67 -18.82 -10.69
CA PRO A 4 56.74 -18.14 -9.80
C PRO A 4 55.33 -18.07 -10.43
N PRO A 5 54.26 -17.98 -9.62
CA PRO A 5 52.90 -17.85 -10.13
C PRO A 5 52.69 -16.46 -10.76
N ASP A 6 52.01 -16.42 -11.90
CA ASP A 6 51.77 -15.23 -12.69
C ASP A 6 50.72 -14.31 -12.02
N ILE A 7 51.11 -13.08 -11.69
CA ILE A 7 50.35 -12.10 -10.86
C ILE A 7 49.26 -11.36 -11.67
N LYS A 8 48.94 -11.78 -12.90
CA LYS A 8 47.94 -11.08 -13.75
C LYS A 8 46.88 -12.00 -14.33
N ALA A 9 46.16 -12.72 -13.48
CA ALA A 9 44.85 -13.25 -13.84
C ALA A 9 43.76 -12.37 -13.21
N SER A 10 43.52 -11.18 -13.79
CA SER A 10 42.26 -10.48 -13.57
C SER A 10 41.13 -11.40 -14.06
N PRO A 11 40.02 -11.58 -13.33
CA PRO A 11 38.93 -12.44 -13.81
C PRO A 11 38.45 -11.89 -15.16
N ARG A 12 38.69 -12.63 -16.25
CA ARG A 12 38.15 -12.27 -17.56
C ARG A 12 36.64 -12.50 -17.51
N LEU A 13 35.90 -11.45 -17.13
CA LEU A 13 34.44 -11.47 -17.17
C LEU A 13 34.00 -11.87 -18.58
N SER A 14 33.10 -12.86 -18.67
CA SER A 14 32.59 -13.30 -19.96
C SER A 14 31.87 -12.15 -20.67
N ARG A 15 31.80 -12.19 -22.01
CA ARG A 15 31.03 -11.20 -22.77
C ARG A 15 29.57 -11.12 -22.29
N ALA A 16 29.01 -12.23 -21.82
CA ALA A 16 27.70 -12.28 -21.20
C ALA A 16 27.65 -11.52 -19.86
N SER A 17 28.67 -11.68 -19.00
CA SER A 17 28.77 -10.94 -17.73
C SER A 17 28.90 -9.43 -17.95
N ILE A 18 29.65 -9.00 -18.96
CA ILE A 18 29.77 -7.57 -19.32
C ILE A 18 28.42 -7.03 -19.79
N PHE A 19 27.74 -7.77 -20.67
CA PHE A 19 26.43 -7.37 -21.18
C PHE A 19 25.38 -7.30 -20.07
N LEU A 20 25.38 -8.28 -19.17
CA LEU A 20 24.49 -8.31 -18.01
C LEU A 20 24.78 -7.14 -17.07
N ASN A 21 26.05 -6.82 -16.81
CA ASN A 21 26.44 -5.62 -16.05
C ASN A 21 26.03 -4.32 -16.75
N GLN A 22 26.07 -4.23 -18.08
CA GLN A 22 25.57 -3.06 -18.81
C GLN A 22 24.05 -2.90 -18.71
N ILE A 23 23.30 -4.00 -18.81
CA ILE A 23 21.84 -3.99 -18.57
C ILE A 23 21.56 -3.55 -17.14
N LEU A 24 22.26 -4.12 -16.16
CA LEU A 24 22.10 -3.79 -14.75
C LEU A 24 22.47 -2.33 -14.44
N GLN A 25 23.55 -1.80 -15.01
CA GLN A 25 23.91 -0.38 -14.91
C GLN A 25 22.88 0.53 -15.58
N PHE A 26 22.24 0.08 -16.67
CA PHE A 26 21.14 0.82 -17.29
C PHE A 26 19.91 0.82 -16.38
N VAL A 27 19.53 -0.33 -15.83
CA VAL A 27 18.42 -0.51 -14.88
C VAL A 27 18.65 0.28 -13.58
N SER A 28 19.89 0.40 -13.09
CA SER A 28 20.22 1.15 -11.86
C SER A 28 20.33 2.66 -12.07
N ARG A 29 20.69 3.14 -13.27
CA ARG A 29 20.75 4.57 -13.62
C ARG A 29 19.39 5.15 -13.95
N VAL A 30 18.49 4.34 -14.49
CA VAL A 30 17.07 4.68 -14.50
C VAL A 30 16.63 4.59 -13.05
N ASP A 31 15.98 5.62 -12.52
CA ASP A 31 15.37 5.62 -11.18
C ASP A 31 14.18 4.64 -11.19
N ILE A 32 14.47 3.35 -11.40
CA ILE A 32 13.57 2.22 -11.21
C ILE A 32 13.54 2.04 -9.70
N LYS A 33 12.92 3.01 -9.04
CA LYS A 33 12.15 2.71 -7.85
C LYS A 33 11.30 1.54 -8.29
N TYR A 34 11.57 0.35 -7.76
CA TYR A 34 10.63 -0.76 -7.72
C TYR A 34 9.44 -0.28 -6.87
N LYS A 35 8.75 0.73 -7.40
CA LYS A 35 7.48 1.20 -6.94
C LYS A 35 6.62 -0.03 -7.06
N ARG A 36 6.06 -0.48 -5.93
CA ARG A 36 5.15 -1.62 -5.88
C ARG A 36 4.15 -1.45 -7.03
N LEU A 37 4.39 -2.14 -8.15
CA LEU A 37 3.72 -1.88 -9.41
C LEU A 37 2.36 -2.54 -9.28
N ASN A 38 1.34 -1.70 -9.30
CA ASN A 38 -0.01 -2.06 -8.98
C ASN A 38 -0.72 -2.61 -10.22
N SER A 39 -0.70 -3.94 -10.36
CA SER A 39 -1.71 -4.73 -11.06
C SER A 39 -1.61 -6.19 -10.60
N ASN A 40 -2.69 -6.97 -10.80
CA ASN A 40 -2.70 -8.43 -10.61
C ASN A 40 -1.66 -9.17 -11.48
N GLU A 41 -0.89 -8.48 -12.32
CA GLU A 41 -0.03 -9.07 -13.35
C GLU A 41 1.35 -9.50 -12.84
N ARG A 42 1.67 -9.27 -11.54
CA ARG A 42 3.02 -9.56 -10.99
C ARG A 42 3.05 -10.27 -9.63
N VAL A 43 1.92 -10.78 -9.15
CA VAL A 43 1.93 -11.71 -8.01
C VAL A 43 2.35 -13.08 -8.56
N ARG A 44 3.58 -13.52 -8.28
CA ARG A 44 3.94 -14.93 -8.49
C ARG A 44 3.35 -15.75 -7.34
N ILE A 45 2.26 -16.45 -7.62
CA ILE A 45 1.64 -17.39 -6.70
C ILE A 45 2.56 -18.63 -6.63
N ILE A 46 3.28 -18.80 -5.53
CA ILE A 46 3.97 -20.06 -5.23
C ILE A 46 2.99 -20.91 -4.42
N ASN A 47 2.37 -21.89 -5.07
CA ASN A 47 1.42 -22.79 -4.42
C ASN A 47 2.19 -23.74 -3.48
N THR A 48 2.28 -23.41 -2.20
CA THR A 48 2.88 -24.30 -1.20
C THR A 48 1.82 -25.27 -0.67
N CYS A 49 1.56 -26.33 -1.45
CA CYS A 49 0.88 -27.53 -0.93
C CYS A 49 1.81 -28.24 0.09
N SER A 50 1.94 -27.70 1.31
CA SER A 50 2.31 -28.38 2.57
C SER A 50 2.82 -27.33 3.57
N ALA A 51 1.90 -26.77 4.37
CA ALA A 51 2.20 -25.70 5.32
C ALA A 51 3.08 -26.11 6.52
N THR A 52 3.38 -27.40 6.69
CA THR A 52 4.15 -27.91 7.83
C THR A 52 5.63 -28.17 7.49
N LEU A 53 5.94 -28.64 6.28
CA LEU A 53 7.32 -28.89 5.84
C LEU A 53 8.06 -27.61 5.41
N ALA A 54 7.33 -26.62 4.90
CA ALA A 54 7.93 -25.36 4.44
C ALA A 54 8.42 -24.47 5.59
N ARG A 55 7.76 -24.51 6.77
CA ARG A 55 8.27 -23.79 7.97
C ARG A 55 9.62 -24.34 8.40
N GLN A 56 9.77 -25.67 8.44
CA GLN A 56 11.05 -26.32 8.72
C GLN A 56 12.08 -26.03 7.62
N SER A 57 11.71 -26.05 6.34
CA SER A 57 12.63 -25.72 5.24
C SER A 57 13.11 -24.26 5.26
N PHE A 58 12.24 -23.30 5.56
CA PHE A 58 12.61 -21.88 5.62
C PHE A 58 13.32 -21.52 6.93
N GLU A 59 13.00 -22.18 8.05
CA GLU A 59 13.76 -22.09 9.29
C GLU A 59 15.12 -22.78 9.19
N LEU A 60 15.23 -23.93 8.51
CA LEU A 60 16.51 -24.58 8.20
C LEU A 60 17.36 -23.68 7.29
N LEU A 61 16.79 -23.07 6.25
CA LEU A 61 17.50 -22.08 5.44
C LEU A 61 17.91 -20.85 6.26
N ARG A 62 17.07 -20.35 7.18
CA ARG A 62 17.45 -19.26 8.09
C ARG A 62 18.51 -19.67 9.12
N GLN A 63 18.58 -20.95 9.48
CA GLN A 63 19.50 -21.48 10.50
C GLN A 63 20.85 -21.90 9.88
N GLU A 64 20.85 -22.38 8.63
CA GLU A 64 22.04 -22.53 7.78
C GLU A 64 22.64 -21.14 7.47
N VAL A 65 21.81 -20.15 7.11
CA VAL A 65 22.25 -18.75 6.93
C VAL A 65 22.78 -18.13 8.23
N LYS A 66 22.33 -18.59 9.41
CA LYS A 66 22.87 -18.11 10.69
C LYS A 66 24.20 -18.76 11.07
N HIS A 67 24.49 -19.96 10.57
CA HIS A 67 25.74 -20.69 10.85
C HIS A 67 26.85 -20.47 9.82
N GLU A 68 26.54 -19.96 8.62
CA GLU A 68 27.53 -19.60 7.58
C GLU A 68 27.76 -18.08 7.41
N ASN A 69 27.39 -17.27 8.40
CA ASN A 69 27.46 -15.80 8.33
C ASN A 69 28.88 -15.17 8.37
N ASP A 70 29.94 -15.96 8.15
CA ASP A 70 31.33 -15.47 8.06
C ASP A 70 31.91 -15.46 6.61
N ALA A 71 31.10 -15.78 5.59
CA ALA A 71 31.50 -15.61 4.19
C ALA A 71 30.56 -14.65 3.46
N ALA A 72 31.11 -13.56 2.91
CA ALA A 72 30.38 -12.58 2.12
C ALA A 72 29.73 -13.23 0.89
N ASP A 73 28.40 -13.39 0.93
CA ASP A 73 27.59 -13.87 -0.20
C ASP A 73 27.50 -12.77 -1.30
N PRO A 74 28.06 -12.99 -2.50
CA PRO A 74 28.06 -12.02 -3.58
C PRO A 74 26.67 -11.72 -4.14
N ASP A 75 25.67 -12.59 -3.95
CA ASP A 75 24.30 -12.36 -4.42
C ASP A 75 23.57 -11.31 -3.57
N ASN A 76 23.89 -11.23 -2.27
CA ASN A 76 23.35 -10.22 -1.37
C ASN A 76 23.93 -8.82 -1.67
N GLU A 77 25.23 -8.73 -2.01
CA GLU A 77 25.84 -7.48 -2.47
C GLU A 77 25.24 -7.01 -3.81
N LEU A 78 25.04 -7.91 -4.77
CA LEU A 78 24.44 -7.58 -6.05
C LEU A 78 23.00 -7.08 -5.86
N SER A 79 22.20 -7.75 -5.04
CA SER A 79 20.82 -7.35 -4.71
C SER A 79 20.74 -5.95 -4.10
N ARG A 80 21.66 -5.62 -3.17
CA ARG A 80 21.78 -4.28 -2.57
C ARG A 80 22.26 -3.23 -3.59
N SER A 81 23.19 -3.59 -4.48
CA SER A 81 23.70 -2.69 -5.53
C SER A 81 22.65 -2.35 -6.59
N LEU A 82 21.67 -3.24 -6.78
CA LEU A 82 20.61 -3.13 -7.79
C LEU A 82 19.27 -2.68 -7.22
N ASN A 83 19.18 -2.39 -5.92
CA ASN A 83 17.93 -2.07 -5.22
C ASN A 83 16.78 -3.06 -5.52
N LEU A 84 17.10 -4.35 -5.67
CA LEU A 84 16.09 -5.37 -5.94
C LEU A 84 15.28 -5.63 -4.67
N ILE A 85 13.96 -5.47 -4.75
CA ILE A 85 13.04 -5.81 -3.66
C ILE A 85 12.64 -7.29 -3.83
N PRO A 86 12.94 -8.17 -2.86
CA PRO A 86 12.56 -9.56 -2.92
C PRO A 86 11.02 -9.71 -2.92
N TYR A 87 10.51 -10.77 -3.54
CA TYR A 87 9.08 -11.08 -3.46
C TYR A 87 8.70 -11.38 -2.01
N SER A 88 7.63 -10.74 -1.51
CA SER A 88 7.03 -11.06 -0.21
C SER A 88 6.02 -12.20 -0.33
N PRO A 89 5.95 -13.12 0.65
CA PRO A 89 4.86 -14.08 0.73
C PRO A 89 3.53 -13.35 1.00
N VAL A 90 2.48 -13.78 0.29
CA VAL A 90 1.12 -13.23 0.44
C VAL A 90 0.10 -14.33 0.67
N THR A 91 -0.95 -14.00 1.39
CA THR A 91 -2.10 -14.87 1.61
C THR A 91 -3.32 -14.35 0.85
N PRO A 92 -4.04 -15.20 0.10
CA PRO A 92 -5.27 -14.81 -0.56
C PRO A 92 -6.39 -14.68 0.47
N GLN A 93 -7.10 -13.57 0.43
CA GLN A 93 -8.24 -13.26 1.26
C GLN A 93 -9.46 -12.99 0.37
N ARG A 94 -10.63 -13.46 0.79
CA ARG A 94 -11.90 -13.25 0.09
C ARG A 94 -12.94 -12.77 1.08
N THR A 95 -13.73 -11.77 0.68
CA THR A 95 -14.85 -11.28 1.47
C THR A 95 -16.07 -11.10 0.61
N GLN A 96 -17.21 -11.54 1.12
CA GLN A 96 -18.52 -11.35 0.49
C GLN A 96 -19.13 -9.99 0.89
N ARG A 97 -18.62 -9.38 1.96
CA ARG A 97 -19.10 -8.07 2.43
C ARG A 97 -18.51 -6.96 1.57
N ARG A 98 -19.21 -5.82 1.49
CA ARG A 98 -18.65 -4.61 0.91
C ARG A 98 -17.47 -4.14 1.74
N ARG A 99 -16.35 -3.92 1.07
CA ARG A 99 -15.09 -3.49 1.69
C ARG A 99 -15.13 -2.00 2.03
N PRO A 100 -14.55 -1.56 3.16
CA PRO A 100 -14.36 -0.12 3.40
C PRO A 100 -13.41 0.48 2.38
N VAL A 101 -13.50 1.79 2.16
CA VAL A 101 -12.75 2.51 1.13
C VAL A 101 -11.95 3.63 1.78
N LEU A 102 -10.64 3.65 1.51
CA LEU A 102 -9.73 4.72 1.89
C LEU A 102 -9.27 5.47 0.63
N PHE A 103 -9.16 6.78 0.74
CA PHE A 103 -8.62 7.63 -0.32
C PHE A 103 -7.27 8.19 0.11
N THR A 104 -6.28 8.08 -0.77
CA THR A 104 -4.98 8.71 -0.59
C THR A 104 -4.66 9.54 -1.83
N PRO A 105 -4.16 10.78 -1.70
CA PRO A 105 -3.84 11.50 -0.47
C PRO A 105 -5.05 11.84 0.40
N ALA A 106 -4.91 11.72 1.74
CA ALA A 106 -6.01 11.94 2.70
C ALA A 106 -6.62 13.34 2.62
N ALA A 107 -5.86 14.33 2.16
CA ALA A 107 -6.34 15.69 1.90
C ALA A 107 -7.52 15.77 0.90
N LEU A 108 -7.65 14.78 0.01
CA LEU A 108 -8.76 14.70 -0.94
C LEU A 108 -9.97 13.93 -0.39
N ALA A 109 -9.78 13.10 0.64
CA ALA A 109 -10.77 12.13 1.10
C ALA A 109 -12.11 12.78 1.42
N LYS A 110 -12.13 13.80 2.27
CA LYS A 110 -13.35 14.50 2.67
C LYS A 110 -14.18 14.98 1.48
N THR A 111 -13.54 15.62 0.51
CA THR A 111 -14.26 16.20 -0.64
C THR A 111 -14.73 15.11 -1.61
N ILE A 112 -13.93 14.06 -1.82
CA ILE A 112 -14.32 12.90 -2.61
C ILE A 112 -15.55 12.23 -1.99
N ILE A 113 -15.52 11.96 -0.69
CA ILE A 113 -16.61 11.32 0.05
C ILE A 113 -17.89 12.13 -0.07
N GLN A 114 -17.82 13.45 0.18
CA GLN A 114 -18.99 14.34 0.04
C GLN A 114 -19.55 14.33 -1.39
N LYS A 115 -18.67 14.39 -2.40
CA LYS A 115 -19.10 14.36 -3.81
C LYS A 115 -19.74 13.03 -4.19
N ILE A 116 -19.18 11.88 -3.78
CA ILE A 116 -19.80 10.56 -4.01
C ILE A 116 -21.24 10.54 -3.47
N LEU A 117 -21.42 10.98 -2.22
CA LEU A 117 -22.74 10.97 -1.57
C LEU A 117 -23.74 11.93 -2.22
N ASN A 118 -23.28 13.11 -2.66
CA ASN A 118 -24.13 14.10 -3.31
C ASN A 118 -24.56 13.70 -4.73
N MET A 119 -23.80 12.84 -5.42
CA MET A 119 -24.12 12.36 -6.78
C MET A 119 -25.11 11.17 -6.79
N GLY A 120 -25.95 11.02 -5.76
CA GLY A 120 -26.95 9.96 -5.69
C GLY A 120 -26.38 8.55 -5.50
N ALA A 121 -25.12 8.42 -5.07
CA ALA A 121 -24.46 7.11 -4.87
C ALA A 121 -24.81 6.46 -3.52
N ALA A 122 -25.84 6.94 -2.82
CA ALA A 122 -26.24 6.46 -1.51
C ALA A 122 -26.69 4.99 -1.49
N MET A 123 -26.94 4.37 -2.65
CA MET A 123 -27.28 2.95 -2.75
C MET A 123 -26.08 2.04 -2.48
N ASP A 124 -24.90 2.40 -2.99
CA ASP A 124 -23.69 1.57 -2.90
C ASP A 124 -22.72 2.04 -1.82
N PHE A 125 -22.83 3.29 -1.38
CA PHE A 125 -21.86 3.94 -0.50
C PHE A 125 -22.52 4.59 0.71
N ASN A 126 -21.79 4.62 1.82
CA ASN A 126 -22.15 5.44 2.98
C ASN A 126 -20.88 5.90 3.71
N ILE A 127 -20.93 7.07 4.34
CA ILE A 127 -19.82 7.55 5.18
C ILE A 127 -19.76 6.80 6.50
N CYS A 128 -18.55 6.49 6.95
CA CYS A 128 -18.32 6.03 8.30
C CYS A 128 -18.59 7.17 9.28
N LYS A 129 -19.55 6.99 10.18
CA LYS A 129 -19.82 7.95 11.25
C LYS A 129 -18.96 7.57 12.45
N PRO A 130 -17.96 8.38 12.85
CA PRO A 130 -17.20 8.12 14.05
C PRO A 130 -18.07 8.35 15.30
N ASP A 131 -17.77 7.62 16.36
CA ASP A 131 -18.30 7.88 17.70
C ASP A 131 -17.59 9.10 18.29
N THR A 132 -18.30 9.95 19.02
CA THR A 132 -17.69 11.04 19.81
C THR A 132 -17.63 10.61 21.27
N LEU A 133 -16.43 10.59 21.84
CA LEU A 133 -16.16 10.14 23.19
C LEU A 133 -15.52 11.26 24.03
N THR A 134 -15.78 11.29 25.33
CA THR A 134 -14.96 12.07 26.27
C THR A 134 -13.58 11.43 26.44
N LYS A 135 -12.66 12.14 27.09
CA LYS A 135 -11.31 11.62 27.36
C LYS A 135 -11.34 10.35 28.22
N GLU A 136 -12.22 10.31 29.21
CA GLU A 136 -12.38 9.18 30.13
C GLU A 136 -12.93 7.96 29.39
N GLU A 137 -13.95 8.16 28.56
CA GLU A 137 -14.54 7.11 27.72
C GLU A 137 -13.56 6.57 26.69
N PHE A 138 -12.77 7.46 26.08
CA PHE A 138 -11.72 7.09 25.13
C PHE A 138 -10.71 6.13 25.77
N HIS A 139 -10.15 6.49 26.92
CA HIS A 139 -9.17 5.66 27.61
C HIS A 139 -9.77 4.34 28.10
N LEU A 140 -11.01 4.35 28.58
CA LEU A 140 -11.70 3.12 29.00
C LEU A 140 -11.90 2.17 27.81
N LYS A 141 -12.43 2.67 26.69
CA LYS A 141 -12.67 1.86 25.49
C LYS A 141 -11.36 1.37 24.87
N GLN A 142 -10.33 2.22 24.79
CA GLN A 142 -9.03 1.87 24.23
C GLN A 142 -8.37 0.69 24.98
N ASN A 143 -8.58 0.59 26.30
CA ASN A 143 -8.09 -0.52 27.11
C ASN A 143 -8.82 -1.84 26.85
N ILE A 144 -10.06 -1.78 26.38
CA ILE A 144 -10.88 -2.96 26.08
C ILE A 144 -10.60 -3.43 24.65
N GLU A 145 -10.69 -2.51 23.69
CA GLU A 145 -10.45 -2.80 22.28
C GLU A 145 -9.80 -1.59 21.59
N PRO A 146 -8.75 -1.79 20.77
CA PRO A 146 -8.14 -0.67 20.06
C PRO A 146 -9.13 -0.03 19.08
N PHE A 147 -8.95 1.25 18.79
CA PHE A 147 -9.68 1.90 17.70
C PHE A 147 -9.02 1.59 16.34
N ILE A 148 -9.80 1.61 15.25
CA ILE A 148 -9.24 1.57 13.89
C ILE A 148 -8.56 2.89 13.58
N HIS A 149 -9.23 3.99 13.93
CA HIS A 149 -8.73 5.35 13.75
C HIS A 149 -9.36 6.24 14.80
N TYR A 150 -8.66 7.28 15.22
CA TYR A 150 -9.24 8.31 16.06
C TYR A 150 -8.60 9.66 15.80
N LYS A 151 -9.31 10.71 16.16
CA LYS A 151 -8.87 12.09 16.05
C LYS A 151 -9.35 12.88 17.26
N GLU A 152 -8.43 13.58 17.91
CA GLU A 152 -8.77 14.52 18.97
C GLU A 152 -9.39 15.79 18.37
N LYS A 153 -10.52 16.20 18.94
CA LYS A 153 -11.22 17.44 18.64
C LYS A 153 -11.54 18.17 19.94
N GLN A 154 -10.77 19.21 20.22
CA GLN A 154 -10.91 20.04 21.43
C GLN A 154 -10.83 19.19 22.70
N ALA A 155 -11.96 18.92 23.35
CA ALA A 155 -12.05 18.13 24.59
C ALA A 155 -12.65 16.72 24.37
N THR A 156 -12.83 16.30 23.12
CA THR A 156 -13.46 15.03 22.74
C THR A 156 -12.63 14.28 21.71
N PHE A 157 -12.88 12.99 21.58
CA PHE A 157 -12.25 12.12 20.58
C PHE A 157 -13.31 11.64 19.61
N GLU A 158 -13.05 11.81 18.31
CA GLU A 158 -13.79 11.11 17.27
C GLU A 158 -13.09 9.80 16.96
N CYS A 159 -13.79 8.68 17.14
CA CYS A 159 -13.24 7.34 17.04
C CYS A 159 -13.99 6.52 15.99
N ILE A 160 -13.25 5.82 15.15
CA ILE A 160 -13.76 4.81 14.25
C ILE A 160 -13.44 3.45 14.87
N THR A 161 -14.49 2.71 15.21
CA THR A 161 -14.40 1.33 15.69
C THR A 161 -14.72 0.33 14.57
N ARG A 162 -14.54 -0.96 14.87
CA ARG A 162 -14.99 -2.05 14.01
C ARG A 162 -16.49 -1.96 13.75
N GLU A 163 -17.28 -1.71 14.78
CA GLU A 163 -18.75 -1.66 14.74
C GLU A 163 -19.24 -0.57 13.80
N ASN A 164 -18.58 0.61 13.78
CA ASN A 164 -18.96 1.69 12.87
C ASN A 164 -18.85 1.23 11.39
N ILE A 165 -17.79 0.47 11.06
CA ILE A 165 -17.56 -0.04 9.71
C ILE A 165 -18.53 -1.17 9.38
N GLU A 166 -18.69 -2.12 10.31
CA GLU A 166 -19.58 -3.26 10.13
C GLU A 166 -21.05 -2.83 10.00
N ALA A 167 -21.49 -1.79 10.71
CA ALA A 167 -22.84 -1.24 10.58
C ALA A 167 -23.16 -0.71 9.18
N VAL A 168 -22.15 -0.24 8.43
CA VAL A 168 -22.30 0.16 7.03
C VAL A 168 -22.28 -1.06 6.12
N ALA A 169 -21.33 -1.98 6.33
CA ALA A 169 -21.21 -3.20 5.55
C ALA A 169 -22.45 -4.11 5.65
N ALA A 170 -23.09 -4.17 6.84
CA ALA A 170 -24.32 -4.92 7.08
C ALA A 170 -25.50 -4.44 6.23
N LYS A 171 -25.45 -3.17 5.76
CA LYS A 171 -26.44 -2.60 4.83
C LYS A 171 -26.09 -2.87 3.36
N GLY A 172 -25.07 -3.69 3.10
CA GLY A 172 -24.60 -4.00 1.75
C GLY A 172 -23.88 -2.84 1.06
N LYS A 173 -23.34 -1.88 1.81
CA LYS A 173 -22.70 -0.66 1.29
C LYS A 173 -21.21 -0.59 1.59
N HIS A 174 -20.45 0.02 0.70
CA HIS A 174 -19.06 0.39 0.94
C HIS A 174 -18.98 1.50 1.99
N CYS A 175 -18.16 1.28 3.02
CA CYS A 175 -17.92 2.24 4.09
C CYS A 175 -16.80 3.21 3.70
N LEU A 176 -17.14 4.47 3.43
CA LEU A 176 -16.18 5.51 3.07
C LEU A 176 -15.50 6.04 4.34
N LEU A 177 -14.19 5.84 4.47
CA LEU A 177 -13.39 6.22 5.64
C LEU A 177 -12.66 7.55 5.42
N GLU A 178 -12.89 8.52 6.29
CA GLU A 178 -12.06 9.74 6.41
C GLU A 178 -10.93 9.47 7.42
N ALA A 179 -9.93 8.68 7.03
CA ALA A 179 -8.79 8.28 7.85
C ALA A 179 -7.48 8.24 7.03
N GLU A 180 -6.34 8.26 7.72
CA GLU A 180 -5.02 8.08 7.10
C GLU A 180 -4.67 6.60 6.88
N LEU A 181 -3.64 6.32 6.08
CA LEU A 181 -3.21 4.96 5.77
C LEU A 181 -2.65 4.19 6.97
N SER A 182 -2.35 4.87 8.07
CA SER A 182 -1.89 4.26 9.33
C SER A 182 -2.88 3.21 9.87
N CYS A 183 -4.19 3.40 9.65
CA CYS A 183 -5.22 2.47 10.09
C CYS A 183 -5.28 1.15 9.29
N VAL A 184 -4.58 1.04 8.15
CA VAL A 184 -4.70 -0.15 7.28
C VAL A 184 -4.25 -1.41 8.00
N LYS A 185 -3.17 -1.35 8.79
CA LYS A 185 -2.72 -2.52 9.55
C LYS A 185 -3.76 -2.97 10.57
N ASP A 186 -4.40 -2.02 11.27
CA ASP A 186 -5.44 -2.31 12.26
C ASP A 186 -6.71 -2.87 11.63
N LEU A 187 -7.08 -2.40 10.43
CA LEU A 187 -8.14 -2.98 9.62
C LEU A 187 -7.83 -4.44 9.27
N LEU A 188 -6.63 -4.69 8.72
CA LEU A 188 -6.23 -6.02 8.26
C LEU A 188 -6.09 -7.03 9.40
N ARG A 189 -5.55 -6.63 10.56
CA ARG A 189 -5.48 -7.47 11.78
C ARG A 189 -6.85 -7.91 12.27
N ARG A 190 -7.91 -7.18 11.93
CA ARG A 190 -9.31 -7.51 12.27
C ARG A 190 -10.06 -8.16 11.12
N GLU A 191 -9.33 -8.61 10.09
CA GLU A 191 -9.90 -9.24 8.90
C GLU A 191 -10.86 -8.31 8.13
N ILE A 192 -10.64 -7.00 8.26
CA ILE A 192 -11.32 -5.98 7.48
C ILE A 192 -10.39 -5.56 6.34
N TYR A 193 -10.75 -5.90 5.11
CA TYR A 193 -9.89 -5.71 3.95
C TYR A 193 -10.26 -4.46 3.14
N PRO A 194 -9.60 -3.30 3.35
CA PRO A 194 -9.99 -2.06 2.68
C PRO A 194 -9.67 -2.07 1.18
N ILE A 195 -10.43 -1.30 0.41
CA ILE A 195 -10.06 -0.84 -0.93
C ILE A 195 -9.35 0.50 -0.74
N ILE A 196 -8.08 0.58 -1.12
CA ILE A 196 -7.30 1.81 -1.04
C ILE A 196 -7.25 2.41 -2.44
N VAL A 197 -7.80 3.60 -2.64
CA VAL A 197 -7.76 4.31 -3.93
C VAL A 197 -6.75 5.45 -3.83
N TYR A 198 -5.63 5.28 -4.53
CA TYR A 198 -4.59 6.28 -4.67
C TYR A 198 -4.85 7.17 -5.89
N VAL A 199 -5.11 8.45 -5.67
CA VAL A 199 -5.25 9.46 -6.73
C VAL A 199 -3.89 10.12 -6.94
N LYS A 200 -3.23 9.83 -8.05
CA LYS A 200 -1.90 10.37 -8.33
C LYS A 200 -1.99 11.83 -8.77
N ILE A 201 -1.39 12.72 -7.99
CA ILE A 201 -1.40 14.17 -8.21
C ILE A 201 -0.03 14.64 -8.70
N CYS A 202 -0.03 15.47 -9.74
CA CYS A 202 1.13 16.12 -10.31
C CYS A 202 0.77 17.51 -10.85
N GLU A 203 1.77 18.23 -11.33
CA GLU A 203 1.66 19.59 -11.87
C GLU A 203 0.66 19.67 -13.04
N LYS A 204 0.47 18.56 -13.78
CA LYS A 204 -0.44 18.50 -14.93
C LYS A 204 -1.91 18.48 -14.54
N ASN A 205 -2.26 17.85 -13.41
CA ASN A 205 -3.66 17.61 -13.04
C ASN A 205 -4.10 18.37 -11.78
N VAL A 206 -3.19 18.94 -10.99
CA VAL A 206 -3.53 19.71 -9.78
C VAL A 206 -4.51 20.86 -10.07
N LYS A 207 -4.40 21.49 -11.23
CA LYS A 207 -5.31 22.56 -11.69
C LYS A 207 -6.77 22.13 -11.78
N LYS A 208 -7.03 20.83 -12.00
CA LYS A 208 -8.38 20.24 -12.03
C LYS A 208 -9.02 20.19 -10.64
N LEU A 209 -8.24 20.38 -9.58
CA LEU A 209 -8.64 20.30 -8.16
C LEU A 209 -8.80 21.66 -7.48
N ARG A 210 -8.61 22.78 -8.19
CA ARG A 210 -8.70 24.15 -7.62
C ARG A 210 -10.00 24.47 -6.89
N LYS A 211 -11.09 23.80 -7.25
CA LYS A 211 -12.42 24.01 -6.63
C LYS A 211 -12.56 23.31 -5.27
N LEU A 212 -11.56 22.54 -4.85
CA LEU A 212 -11.60 21.83 -3.57
C LEU A 212 -11.13 22.76 -2.44
N PRO A 213 -11.78 22.72 -1.27
CA PRO A 213 -11.35 23.47 -0.10
C PRO A 213 -10.13 22.78 0.54
N LEU A 214 -8.98 22.85 -0.14
CA LEU A 214 -7.72 22.30 0.34
C LEU A 214 -7.01 23.32 1.24
N ARG A 215 -6.49 22.86 2.38
CA ARG A 215 -5.72 23.69 3.31
C ARG A 215 -4.24 23.69 2.91
N VAL A 216 -3.92 24.32 1.78
CA VAL A 216 -2.56 24.40 1.23
C VAL A 216 -2.33 25.79 0.64
N GLU A 217 -1.11 26.28 0.76
CA GLU A 217 -0.72 27.65 0.37
C GLU A 217 -0.64 27.81 -1.16
N SER A 218 -0.16 26.78 -1.88
CA SER A 218 -0.07 26.78 -3.35
C SER A 218 -0.35 25.39 -3.98
N GLU A 219 -0.57 25.35 -5.30
CA GLU A 219 -0.71 24.11 -6.07
C GLU A 219 0.59 23.28 -6.02
N GLU A 220 1.74 23.96 -6.08
CA GLU A 220 3.07 23.34 -5.99
C GLU A 220 3.30 22.69 -4.62
N ASP A 221 2.91 23.35 -3.54
CA ASP A 221 2.98 22.78 -2.18
C ASP A 221 2.10 21.55 -2.04
N PHE A 222 0.90 21.61 -2.63
CA PHE A 222 0.00 20.47 -2.62
C PHE A 222 0.58 19.26 -3.37
N VAL A 223 1.15 19.47 -4.56
CA VAL A 223 1.83 18.40 -5.31
C VAL A 223 2.99 17.82 -4.51
N ARG A 224 3.81 18.66 -3.85
CA ARG A 224 4.92 18.21 -2.99
C ARG A 224 4.41 17.37 -1.82
N LEU A 225 3.35 17.80 -1.14
CA LEU A 225 2.74 17.05 -0.04
C LEU A 225 2.23 15.68 -0.50
N CYS A 226 1.54 15.63 -1.64
CA CYS A 226 1.02 14.39 -2.22
C CYS A 226 2.14 13.40 -2.56
N ARG A 227 3.25 13.89 -3.13
CA ARG A 227 4.44 13.08 -3.44
C ARG A 227 5.16 12.59 -2.19
N ALA A 228 5.27 13.42 -1.15
CA ALA A 228 5.91 13.02 0.10
C ALA A 228 5.15 11.85 0.77
N LYS A 229 3.82 11.90 0.73
CA LYS A 229 2.92 10.88 1.27
C LYS A 229 2.84 9.61 0.42
N GLU A 230 3.27 9.65 -0.84
CA GLU A 230 3.26 8.48 -1.72
C GLU A 230 4.11 7.32 -1.18
N LYS A 231 5.21 7.61 -0.47
CA LYS A 231 6.07 6.59 0.13
C LYS A 231 5.36 5.73 1.19
N GLU A 232 4.31 6.25 1.82
CA GLU A 232 3.53 5.47 2.80
C GLU A 232 2.86 4.25 2.15
N LEU A 233 2.58 4.31 0.84
CA LEU A 233 2.01 3.19 0.07
C LEU A 233 2.94 1.98 0.01
N GLU A 234 4.26 2.19 0.09
CA GLU A 234 5.26 1.11 0.07
C GLU A 234 5.20 0.26 1.34
N ALA A 235 4.73 0.81 2.46
CA ALA A 235 4.63 0.10 3.74
C ALA A 235 3.29 -0.64 3.94
N ILE A 236 2.36 -0.54 2.98
CA ILE A 236 1.01 -1.09 3.13
C ILE A 236 1.01 -2.61 2.95
N PRO A 237 0.37 -3.41 3.84
CA PRO A 237 0.40 -4.88 3.79
C PRO A 237 -0.49 -5.51 2.70
N CYS A 238 -1.02 -4.71 1.78
CA CYS A 238 -1.95 -5.15 0.75
C CYS A 238 -1.89 -4.25 -0.49
N LEU A 239 -2.53 -4.71 -1.57
CA LEU A 239 -2.65 -3.94 -2.80
C LEU A 239 -3.56 -2.72 -2.64
N TYR A 240 -3.18 -1.62 -3.28
CA TYR A 240 -4.01 -0.43 -3.48
C TYR A 240 -4.43 -0.33 -4.94
N ALA A 241 -5.21 0.67 -5.34
CA ALA A 241 -5.64 0.94 -6.72
C ALA A 241 -5.19 2.35 -7.12
N THR A 242 -4.46 2.50 -8.22
CA THR A 242 -3.95 3.80 -8.68
C THR A 242 -4.85 4.41 -9.76
N LEU A 243 -5.19 5.69 -9.60
CA LEU A 243 -5.79 6.52 -10.64
C LEU A 243 -4.73 7.44 -11.22
N GLU A 244 -4.39 7.21 -12.49
CA GLU A 244 -3.35 7.98 -13.19
C GLU A 244 -3.87 9.39 -13.57
N PRO A 245 -2.97 10.39 -13.70
CA PRO A 245 -3.35 11.80 -13.92
C PRO A 245 -4.21 12.09 -15.16
N ASP A 246 -4.10 11.24 -16.17
CA ASP A 246 -4.76 11.27 -17.47
C ASP A 246 -6.04 10.44 -17.53
N SER A 247 -6.29 9.59 -16.53
CA SER A 247 -7.50 8.75 -16.45
C SER A 247 -8.78 9.52 -16.10
N TRP A 248 -8.69 10.83 -15.85
CA TRP A 248 -9.83 11.69 -15.51
C TRP A 248 -9.59 13.13 -15.98
N THR A 249 -10.66 13.83 -16.33
CA THR A 249 -10.62 15.16 -16.98
C THR A 249 -11.05 16.30 -16.05
N GLY A 250 -11.80 15.99 -14.99
CA GLY A 250 -12.27 16.96 -13.99
C GLY A 250 -12.86 16.26 -12.77
N MET A 251 -13.40 17.04 -11.81
CA MET A 251 -13.86 16.47 -10.54
C MET A 251 -15.01 15.49 -10.70
N GLU A 252 -16.03 15.80 -11.50
CA GLU A 252 -17.18 14.89 -11.70
C GLU A 252 -16.77 13.57 -12.38
N ASP A 253 -15.84 13.66 -13.33
CA ASP A 253 -15.24 12.50 -14.01
C ASP A 253 -14.38 11.67 -13.04
N LEU A 254 -13.56 12.33 -12.20
CA LEU A 254 -12.78 11.66 -11.16
C LEU A 254 -13.69 10.85 -10.22
N ILE A 255 -14.83 11.40 -9.81
CA ILE A 255 -15.77 10.69 -8.93
C ILE A 255 -16.40 9.48 -9.64
N ARG A 256 -16.70 9.58 -10.94
CA ARG A 256 -17.14 8.42 -11.73
C ARG A 256 -16.07 7.33 -11.77
N VAL A 257 -14.85 7.68 -12.17
CA VAL A 257 -13.71 6.76 -12.25
C VAL A 257 -13.41 6.10 -10.90
N ILE A 258 -13.51 6.85 -9.80
CA ILE A 258 -13.37 6.31 -8.44
C ILE A 258 -14.43 5.25 -8.15
N LYS A 259 -15.71 5.53 -8.43
CA LYS A 259 -16.79 4.57 -8.19
C LYS A 259 -16.59 3.28 -8.99
N ASP A 260 -16.27 3.42 -10.27
CA ASP A 260 -16.01 2.29 -11.16
C ASP A 260 -14.83 1.47 -10.64
N ARG A 261 -13.73 2.12 -10.25
CA ARG A 261 -12.57 1.45 -9.67
C ARG A 261 -12.91 0.71 -8.38
N ILE A 262 -13.71 1.29 -7.49
CA ILE A 262 -14.13 0.60 -6.25
C ILE A 262 -14.92 -0.68 -6.58
N LEU A 263 -15.81 -0.63 -7.56
CA LEU A 263 -16.59 -1.80 -7.98
C LEU A 263 -15.72 -2.88 -8.65
N GLU A 264 -14.69 -2.49 -9.40
CA GLU A 264 -13.68 -3.41 -9.94
C GLU A 264 -12.87 -4.07 -8.82
N GLU A 265 -12.34 -3.28 -7.88
CA GLU A 265 -11.54 -3.76 -6.76
C GLU A 265 -12.33 -4.69 -5.83
N GLN A 266 -13.63 -4.42 -5.62
CA GLN A 266 -14.50 -5.28 -4.80
C GLN A 266 -14.56 -6.73 -5.30
N LYS A 267 -14.39 -6.96 -6.61
CA LYS A 267 -14.47 -8.30 -7.22
C LYS A 267 -13.15 -9.07 -7.17
N LYS A 268 -12.04 -8.41 -6.83
CA LYS A 268 -10.70 -9.02 -6.86
C LYS A 268 -10.43 -9.82 -5.58
N THR A 269 -9.63 -10.87 -5.73
CA THR A 269 -8.98 -11.52 -4.59
C THR A 269 -8.06 -10.51 -3.91
N ILE A 270 -8.14 -10.42 -2.59
CA ILE A 270 -7.27 -9.57 -1.80
C ILE A 270 -6.00 -10.36 -1.49
N TRP A 271 -4.84 -9.76 -1.64
CA TRP A 271 -3.57 -10.36 -1.26
C TRP A 271 -2.98 -9.58 -0.09
N VAL A 272 -2.68 -10.29 0.99
CA VAL A 272 -2.17 -9.69 2.23
C VAL A 272 -0.81 -10.28 2.59
N GLU A 273 0.18 -9.40 2.78
CA GLU A 273 1.51 -9.70 3.32
C GLU A 273 1.40 -9.81 4.84
N GLN A 274 1.26 -11.05 5.35
CA GLN A 274 1.04 -11.30 6.78
C GLN A 274 2.22 -10.83 7.64
N ASP A 275 3.44 -10.88 7.13
CA ASP A 275 4.66 -10.46 7.84
C ASP A 275 4.71 -8.95 8.12
N LEU A 276 3.85 -8.15 7.49
CA LEU A 276 3.78 -6.70 7.67
C LEU A 276 2.65 -6.25 8.62
N LEU A 277 1.81 -7.19 9.08
CA LEU A 277 0.77 -6.98 10.09
C LEU A 277 1.37 -7.09 11.50
#